data_AF-B4K7A1-F1
#
_entry.id   AF-B4K7A1-F1
#
_cell.length_a   1.000
_cell.length_b   1.000
_cell.length_c   1.000
_cell.angle_alpha   90.00
_cell.angle_beta   90.00
_cell.angle_gamma   90.00
#
_symmetry.space_group_name_H-M   'P 1'
#
loop_
_entity.id
_entity.type
_entity.pdbx_description
1 polymer ?
#
loop_
_entity_poly.entity_id
_entity_poly.type
_entity_poly.pdbx_seq_one_letter_code
_entity_poly.pdbx_strand_id
1 'polypeptide(L)'
;MYKAPLARDILDNPLLVAPLPYINFLRYFKRKHPKYGVRRLLQEAPAQWDAMTQGQKNLFQKKRILARVARSPQVQLCRVLHRHQCSSISKLMRMSYGCKRRYRRKTK
;
A
#
# COMPACT_ATOMS: atom_id res chain seq x y z
N MET A 1 -9.83 -11.11 -16.37
CA MET A 1 -8.38 -10.94 -16.63
C MET A 1 -7.67 -10.46 -15.37
N TYR A 2 -6.79 -11.29 -14.80
CA TYR A 2 -5.91 -10.88 -13.70
C TYR A 2 -4.80 -9.99 -14.27
N LYS A 3 -4.75 -8.72 -13.85
CA LYS A 3 -3.65 -7.82 -14.21
C LYS A 3 -2.50 -8.03 -13.23
N ALA A 4 -1.31 -8.29 -13.77
CA ALA A 4 -0.11 -8.47 -12.96
C ALA A 4 0.11 -7.27 -12.02
N PRO A 5 0.51 -7.50 -10.76
CA PRO A 5 0.71 -6.42 -9.81
C PRO A 5 1.89 -5.54 -10.23
N LEU A 6 1.64 -4.24 -10.33
CA LEU A 6 2.68 -3.24 -10.57
C LEU A 6 3.17 -2.67 -9.25
N ALA A 7 4.46 -2.32 -9.20
CA ALA A 7 5.11 -1.71 -8.04
C ALA A 7 4.36 -0.48 -7.50
N ARG A 8 3.86 0.39 -8.38
CA ARG A 8 3.10 1.60 -8.01
C ARG A 8 1.74 1.33 -7.39
N ASP A 9 1.19 0.13 -7.55
CA ASP A 9 -0.12 -0.21 -7.00
C ASP A 9 0.00 -0.77 -5.57
N ILE A 10 1.21 -1.05 -5.08
CA ILE A 10 1.48 -1.76 -3.84
C ILE A 10 1.84 -0.76 -2.73
N LEU A 11 0.99 -0.69 -1.70
CA LEU A 11 1.14 0.01 -0.41
C LEU A 11 2.16 1.16 -0.37
N ASP A 12 1.64 2.39 -0.45
CA ASP A 12 2.48 3.60 -0.39
C ASP A 12 2.77 4.07 1.04
N ASN A 13 1.93 3.67 2.01
CA ASN A 13 2.08 4.09 3.40
C ASN A 13 3.06 3.15 4.15
N PRO A 14 4.24 3.64 4.57
CA PRO A 14 5.26 2.81 5.22
C PRO A 14 4.81 2.26 6.58
N LEU A 15 3.88 2.93 7.27
CA LEU A 15 3.39 2.51 8.61
C LEU A 15 2.50 1.27 8.54
N LEU A 16 1.95 0.95 7.37
CA LEU A 16 1.02 -0.17 7.18
C LEU A 16 1.70 -1.41 6.59
N VAL A 17 3.02 -1.35 6.35
CA VAL A 17 3.80 -2.43 5.76
C VAL A 17 4.06 -3.50 6.80
N ALA A 18 3.45 -4.67 6.60
CA ALA A 18 3.66 -5.84 7.44
C ALA A 18 5.02 -6.49 7.14
N PRO A 19 5.63 -7.18 8.13
CA PRO A 19 6.84 -7.99 7.89
C PRO A 19 6.61 -9.11 6.86
N LEU A 20 5.44 -9.74 6.90
CA LEU A 20 5.07 -10.86 6.04
C LEU A 20 4.59 -10.38 4.66
N PRO A 21 5.21 -10.85 3.55
CA PRO A 21 4.82 -10.44 2.19
C PRO A 21 3.37 -10.76 1.84
N TYR A 22 2.88 -11.92 2.29
CA TYR A 22 1.49 -12.35 2.03
C TYR A 22 0.46 -11.36 2.59
N ILE A 23 0.72 -10.80 3.78
CA ILE A 23 -0.18 -9.81 4.40
C ILE A 23 -0.19 -8.50 3.60
N ASN A 24 0.95 -8.09 3.06
CA ASN A 24 1.02 -6.92 2.17
C ASN A 24 0.26 -7.18 0.86
N PHE A 25 0.32 -8.41 0.34
CA PHE A 25 -0.50 -8.84 -0.79
C PHE A 25 -1.99 -8.80 -0.48
N LEU A 26 -2.45 -9.33 0.67
CA LEU A 26 -3.86 -9.28 1.04
C LEU A 26 -4.40 -7.84 1.09
N ARG A 27 -3.58 -6.89 1.58
CA ARG A 27 -3.95 -5.46 1.57
C ARG A 27 -4.05 -4.90 0.16
N TYR A 28 -3.16 -5.30 -0.75
CA TYR A 28 -3.26 -4.95 -2.16
C TYR A 28 -4.50 -5.58 -2.83
N PHE A 29 -4.71 -6.88 -2.61
CA PHE A 29 -5.81 -7.65 -3.17
C PHE A 29 -7.16 -7.10 -2.73
N LYS A 30 -7.30 -6.75 -1.45
CA LYS A 30 -8.50 -6.08 -0.92
C LYS A 30 -8.78 -4.72 -1.58
N ARG A 31 -7.72 -3.95 -1.92
CA ARG A 31 -7.88 -2.67 -2.63
C ARG A 31 -8.30 -2.86 -4.09
N LYS A 32 -7.82 -3.90 -4.76
CA LYS A 32 -8.23 -4.24 -6.13
C LYS A 32 -9.63 -4.85 -6.20
N HIS A 33 -10.07 -5.53 -5.14
CA HIS A 33 -11.38 -6.17 -5.06
C HIS A 33 -12.23 -5.57 -3.92
N PRO A 34 -12.64 -4.28 -4.00
CA PRO A 34 -13.35 -3.61 -2.91
C PRO A 34 -14.74 -4.21 -2.61
N LYS A 35 -15.33 -4.92 -3.59
CA LYS A 35 -16.61 -5.61 -3.44
C LYS A 35 -16.48 -6.97 -2.73
N TYR A 36 -15.27 -7.50 -2.57
CA TYR A 36 -15.09 -8.80 -1.91
C TYR A 36 -15.25 -8.63 -0.40
N GLY A 37 -16.19 -9.40 0.17
CA GLY A 37 -16.23 -9.61 1.61
C GLY A 37 -15.00 -10.38 2.10
N VAL A 38 -14.76 -10.38 3.40
CA VAL A 38 -13.58 -11.03 4.01
C VAL A 38 -13.50 -12.51 3.63
N ARG A 39 -14.62 -13.23 3.68
CA ARG A 39 -14.69 -14.65 3.31
C ARG A 39 -14.25 -14.90 1.86
N ARG A 40 -14.87 -14.20 0.90
CA ARG A 40 -14.51 -14.34 -0.53
C ARG A 40 -13.07 -13.92 -0.80
N LEU A 41 -12.59 -12.88 -0.13
CA LEU A 41 -11.20 -12.45 -0.23
C LEU A 41 -10.24 -13.57 0.18
N LEU A 42 -10.50 -14.23 1.32
CA LEU A 42 -9.64 -15.31 1.82
C LEU A 42 -9.74 -16.61 1.02
N GLN A 43 -10.86 -16.83 0.33
CA GLN A 43 -11.02 -17.98 -0.58
C GLN A 43 -10.24 -17.78 -1.88
N GLU A 44 -10.29 -16.59 -2.46
CA GLU A 44 -9.69 -16.29 -3.78
C GLU A 44 -8.20 -15.93 -3.68
N ALA A 45 -7.77 -15.32 -2.58
CA ALA A 45 -6.40 -14.82 -2.42
C ALA A 45 -5.31 -15.90 -2.49
N PRO A 46 -5.45 -17.11 -1.91
CA PRO A 46 -4.43 -18.15 -1.99
C PRO A 46 -4.13 -18.58 -3.43
N ALA A 47 -5.16 -18.88 -4.22
CA ALA A 47 -4.99 -19.27 -5.62
C ALA A 47 -4.25 -18.19 -6.44
N GLN A 48 -4.59 -16.92 -6.20
CA GLN A 48 -3.92 -15.79 -6.85
C GLN A 48 -2.49 -15.57 -6.34
N TRP A 49 -2.21 -15.85 -5.08
CA TRP A 49 -0.87 -15.80 -4.52
C TRP A 49 0.02 -16.90 -5.10
N ASP A 50 -0.49 -18.12 -5.21
CA ASP A 50 0.26 -19.27 -5.70
C ASP A 50 0.54 -19.17 -7.20
N ALA A 51 -0.38 -18.60 -7.97
CA ALA A 51 -0.19 -18.31 -9.39
C ALA A 51 0.89 -17.23 -9.67
N MET A 52 1.32 -16.46 -8.68
CA MET A 52 2.35 -15.43 -8.88
C MET A 52 3.76 -16.00 -8.93
N THR A 53 4.57 -15.43 -9.82
CA THR A 53 6.01 -15.73 -9.86
C THR A 53 6.73 -15.19 -8.63
N GLN A 54 7.91 -15.74 -8.32
CA GLN A 54 8.73 -15.25 -7.21
C GLN A 54 9.09 -13.77 -7.38
N GLY A 55 9.33 -13.30 -8.60
CA GLY A 55 9.56 -11.89 -8.91
C GLY A 55 8.38 -10.99 -8.51
N GLN A 56 7.15 -11.43 -8.75
CA GLN A 56 5.94 -10.72 -8.35
C GLN A 56 5.75 -10.75 -6.82
N LYS A 57 5.97 -11.90 -6.18
CA LYS A 57 5.92 -12.04 -4.71
C LYS A 57 6.94 -11.12 -4.03
N ASN A 58 8.12 -10.94 -4.63
CA ASN A 58 9.16 -10.04 -4.13
C ASN A 58 8.71 -8.58 -4.06
N LEU A 59 7.74 -8.15 -4.89
CA LEU A 59 7.20 -6.79 -4.83
C LEU A 59 6.49 -6.48 -3.50
N PHE A 60 6.03 -7.51 -2.78
CA PHE A 60 5.32 -7.41 -1.52
C PHE A 60 6.24 -7.53 -0.29
N GLN A 61 7.54 -7.75 -0.49
CA GLN A 61 8.50 -7.78 0.62
C GLN A 61 8.62 -6.41 1.28
N LYS A 62 8.64 -6.39 2.62
CA LYS A 62 8.79 -5.16 3.41
C LYS A 62 9.97 -4.32 2.96
N LYS A 63 11.16 -4.93 2.83
CA LYS A 63 12.39 -4.24 2.39
C LYS A 63 12.21 -3.55 1.02
N ARG A 64 11.55 -4.22 0.07
CA ARG A 64 11.31 -3.71 -1.29
C ARG A 64 10.29 -2.57 -1.29
N ILE A 65 9.20 -2.69 -0.52
CA ILE A 65 8.19 -1.64 -0.40
C ILE A 65 8.82 -0.40 0.26
N LEU A 66 9.51 -0.56 1.39
CA LEU A 66 10.15 0.56 2.10
C LEU A 66 11.24 1.24 1.26
N ALA A 67 12.06 0.48 0.54
CA ALA A 67 13.06 1.05 -0.36
C ALA A 67 12.40 1.89 -1.47
N ARG A 68 11.25 1.45 -2.00
CA ARG A 68 10.48 2.18 -3.01
C ARG A 68 9.88 3.46 -2.44
N VAL A 69 9.26 3.37 -1.27
CA VAL A 69 8.70 4.55 -0.56
C VAL A 69 9.80 5.56 -0.24
N ALA A 70 10.98 5.11 0.22
CA ALA A 70 12.12 5.99 0.51
C ALA A 70 12.67 6.70 -0.74
N ARG A 71 12.52 6.09 -1.93
CA ARG A 71 12.87 6.67 -3.24
C ARG A 71 11.74 7.48 -3.86
N SER A 72 10.57 7.58 -3.22
CA SER A 72 9.48 8.40 -3.73
C SER A 72 9.93 9.86 -3.79
N PRO A 73 9.69 10.58 -4.91
CA PRO A 73 10.02 12.00 -5.03
C PRO A 73 9.40 12.82 -3.90
N GLN A 74 8.23 12.42 -3.40
CA GLN A 74 7.56 13.09 -2.28
C GLN A 74 8.33 12.93 -0.97
N VAL A 75 8.90 11.75 -0.71
CA VAL A 75 9.73 11.49 0.49
C VAL A 75 11.09 12.16 0.35
N GLN A 76 11.67 12.17 -0.85
CA GLN A 76 12.90 12.90 -1.14
C GLN A 76 12.71 14.41 -0.97
N LEU A 77 11.62 14.97 -1.53
CA LEU A 77 11.24 16.36 -1.37
C LEU A 77 10.99 16.68 0.11
N CYS A 78 10.31 15.80 0.84
CA CYS A 78 10.17 15.97 2.29
C CYS A 78 11.53 15.98 3.00
N ARG A 79 12.49 15.12 2.66
CA ARG A 79 13.84 15.11 3.27
C ARG A 79 14.64 16.37 2.96
N VAL A 80 14.56 16.86 1.72
CA VAL A 80 15.21 18.11 1.30
C VAL A 80 14.58 19.30 2.04
N LEU A 81 13.25 19.37 2.10
CA LEU A 81 12.54 20.41 2.84
C LEU A 81 12.75 20.29 4.37
N HIS A 82 12.89 19.08 4.91
CA HIS A 82 13.18 18.86 6.34
C HIS A 82 14.56 19.40 6.77
N ARG A 83 15.51 19.56 5.83
CA ARG A 83 16.80 20.22 6.10
C ARG A 83 16.65 21.74 6.30
N HIS A 84 15.52 22.33 5.89
CA HIS A 84 15.32 23.79 5.86
C HIS A 84 14.19 24.31 6.79
N GLN A 85 13.83 23.58 7.87
CA GLN A 85 12.75 23.91 8.83
C GLN A 85 11.33 23.77 8.22
N CYS A 86 10.19 23.56 8.90
CA CYS A 86 9.75 23.17 10.24
C CYS A 86 8.24 22.83 10.13
N SER A 87 7.70 22.03 11.08
CA SER A 87 6.28 21.85 11.49
C SER A 87 5.14 21.55 10.48
N SER A 88 5.05 22.21 9.32
CA SER A 88 3.92 22.19 8.39
C SER A 88 3.76 20.88 7.60
N ILE A 89 4.87 20.18 7.34
CA ILE A 89 4.87 18.92 6.58
C ILE A 89 4.33 17.74 7.41
N SER A 90 4.49 17.74 8.74
CA SER A 90 3.84 16.73 9.61
C SER A 90 2.30 16.80 9.50
N LYS A 91 1.78 18.00 9.22
CA LYS A 91 0.37 18.29 8.94
C LYS A 91 0.00 17.79 7.54
N LEU A 92 0.83 18.06 6.52
CA LEU A 92 0.63 17.58 5.15
C LEU A 92 0.70 16.05 5.04
N MET A 93 1.62 15.38 5.74
CA MET A 93 1.72 13.92 5.82
C MET A 93 0.52 13.32 6.56
N ARG A 94 0.05 13.95 7.66
CA ARG A 94 -1.22 13.58 8.31
C ARG A 94 -2.42 13.80 7.39
N MET A 95 -2.42 14.80 6.51
CA MET A 95 -3.51 15.06 5.57
C MET A 95 -3.49 14.11 4.37
N SER A 96 -2.33 13.91 3.72
CA SER A 96 -2.19 13.05 2.54
C SER A 96 -2.29 11.55 2.85
N TYR A 97 -1.79 11.10 4.01
CA TYR A 97 -1.84 9.70 4.42
C TYR A 97 -2.92 9.38 5.48
N GLY A 98 -3.50 10.39 6.14
CA GLY A 98 -4.59 10.22 7.12
C GLY A 98 -6.01 10.43 6.55
N CYS A 99 -6.16 11.02 5.36
CA CYS A 99 -7.45 11.26 4.73
C CYS A 99 -7.88 10.12 3.78
N LYS A 100 -8.01 8.89 4.32
CA LYS A 100 -8.74 7.78 3.64
C LYS A 100 -9.73 7.08 4.57
N ARG A 101 -10.33 7.82 5.51
CA ARG A 101 -11.44 7.36 6.36
C ARG A 101 -12.54 8.42 6.44
N ARG A 102 -13.19 8.76 5.33
CA ARG A 102 -14.44 9.53 5.38
C ARG A 102 -15.32 9.51 4.13
N TYR A 103 -15.49 8.35 3.48
CA TYR A 103 -16.64 8.17 2.58
C TYR A 103 -17.18 6.73 2.69
N ARG A 104 -17.91 6.46 3.77
CA ARG A 104 -18.95 5.41 3.80
C ARG A 104 -19.97 5.67 4.91
N ARG A 105 -20.72 6.76 4.76
CA ARG A 105 -22.11 6.95 5.22
C ARG A 105 -22.71 7.78 4.09
N LYS A 106 -23.71 7.34 3.33
CA LYS A 106 -25.02 6.86 3.77
C LYS A 106 -25.55 5.77 2.83
N THR A 107 -26.12 4.74 3.43
CA THR A 107 -27.17 3.91 2.85
C THR A 107 -28.48 4.40 3.45
N LYS A 108 -29.36 4.90 2.57
CA LYS A 108 -30.82 4.76 2.51
C LYS A 108 -31.34 5.94 1.71
#